data_AF-A0A813NZL3-F1
#
_entry.id   AF-A0A813NZL3-F1
#
_cell.length_a   1.000
_cell.length_b   1.000
_cell.length_c   1.000
_cell.angle_alpha   90.00
_cell.angle_beta   90.00
_cell.angle_gamma   90.00
#
_symmetry.space_group_name_H-M   'P 1'
#
loop_
_entity.id
_entity.type
_entity.pdbx_description
1 polymer ?
#
loop_
_entity_poly.entity_id
_entity_poly.type
_entity_poly.pdbx_seq_one_letter_code
_entity_poly.pdbx_strand_id
1 'polypeptide(L)'
;MINYGNGLVGYILTLISLISASFALIVSFIVILTVIHHQYHNRLKKEEKITLILSTNIYIFFLIFMIVLIEVNIETLIGDVYGNNFDSSLCVFKGYFMASICCTIYHAVIHHQYHNRLKKEEKITLILSTNIYIFFLIFMIVLIEVNIETLIGDVYGNDFDSSLCVFKGYFMASICCTIYHAFVTQAFFRLCRIVYSNHRWLQLYWFYIIIGPIQVVIAFTLLSPLVIWHDIHYLPKEHYCYISFTNLRDALWLVFGVYSIPVSCLSIIYLRITIFIRQQTTNQRLVVRRRVDRDISAIRRIILNISILLSLGLPTVALLLMLVITGIEHPLIYRTMWIAVEVGSAILSVQMVLMTPQLKTIFISRWQQNRVVPTARPLQMRVTTTVE
;
A
#
# COMPACT_ATOMS: atom_id res chain seq x y z
N MET A 1 6.93 13.05 38.46
CA MET A 1 6.39 14.22 37.74
C MET A 1 6.25 13.83 36.28
N ILE A 2 5.02 13.52 35.85
CA ILE A 2 4.71 13.18 34.46
C ILE A 2 4.90 14.45 33.65
N ASN A 3 5.76 14.40 32.64
CA ASN A 3 6.08 15.53 31.77
C ASN A 3 4.90 15.72 30.80
N TYR A 4 3.82 16.36 31.28
CA TYR A 4 2.52 16.50 30.60
C TYR A 4 2.62 17.04 29.16
N GLY A 5 3.67 17.83 28.86
CA GLY A 5 3.88 18.39 27.52
C GLY A 5 4.15 17.33 26.44
N ASN A 6 4.87 16.25 26.77
CA ASN A 6 5.21 15.21 25.80
C ASN A 6 4.06 14.24 25.56
N GLY A 7 3.26 13.96 26.60
CA GLY A 7 2.10 13.07 26.50
C GLY A 7 1.01 13.63 25.57
N LEU A 8 0.74 14.94 25.65
CA LEU A 8 -0.27 15.57 24.79
C LEU A 8 0.13 15.56 23.31
N VAL A 9 1.40 15.89 23.00
CA VAL A 9 1.91 15.86 21.62
C VAL A 9 1.88 14.44 21.07
N GLY A 10 2.32 13.47 21.88
CA GLY A 10 2.26 12.06 21.53
C GLY A 10 0.84 11.59 21.19
N TYR A 11 -0.13 11.92 22.05
CA TYR A 11 -1.54 11.60 21.85
C TYR A 11 -2.10 12.25 20.57
N ILE A 12 -1.81 13.53 20.34
CA ILE A 12 -2.25 14.24 19.13
C ILE A 12 -1.68 13.58 17.86
N LEU A 13 -0.41 13.16 17.89
CA LEU A 13 0.24 12.47 16.78
C LEU A 13 -0.42 11.11 16.50
N THR A 14 -0.70 10.32 17.55
CA THR A 14 -1.43 9.05 17.43
C THR A 14 -2.84 9.27 16.87
N LEU A 15 -3.52 10.34 17.28
CA LEU A 15 -4.84 10.70 16.76
C LEU A 15 -4.79 11.11 15.28
N ILE A 16 -3.80 11.91 14.87
CA ILE A 16 -3.59 12.29 13.47
C ILE A 16 -3.30 11.06 12.62
N SER A 17 -2.47 10.16 13.14
CA SER A 17 -2.17 8.84 12.54
C SER A 17 -3.46 8.05 12.29
N LEU A 18 -4.29 7.91 13.33
CA LEU A 18 -5.59 7.23 13.24
C LEU A 18 -6.55 7.91 12.25
N ILE A 19 -6.62 9.24 12.22
CA ILE A 19 -7.43 10.02 11.28
C ILE A 19 -6.93 9.81 9.84
N SER A 20 -5.61 9.82 9.63
CA SER A 20 -4.99 9.59 8.32
C SER A 20 -5.32 8.19 7.80
N ALA A 21 -5.16 7.16 8.65
CA ALA A 21 -5.56 5.79 8.34
C ALA A 21 -7.06 5.70 8.01
N SER A 22 -7.92 6.42 8.76
CA SER A 22 -9.37 6.50 8.53
C SER A 22 -9.72 7.25 7.24
N PHE A 23 -8.97 8.29 6.87
CA PHE A 23 -9.18 9.00 5.61
C PHE A 23 -8.80 8.14 4.41
N ALA A 24 -7.68 7.43 4.49
CA ALA A 24 -7.26 6.46 3.47
C ALA A 24 -8.35 5.40 3.21
N LEU A 25 -9.04 4.99 4.28
CA LEU A 25 -10.20 4.10 4.25
C LEU A 25 -11.38 4.74 3.52
N ILE A 26 -11.79 5.97 3.89
CA ILE A 26 -12.95 6.65 3.26
C ILE A 26 -12.70 6.85 1.76
N VAL A 27 -11.49 7.23 1.36
CA VAL A 27 -11.19 7.37 -0.06
C VAL A 27 -11.26 6.02 -0.77
N SER A 28 -10.70 4.97 -0.16
CA SER A 28 -10.84 3.61 -0.68
C SER A 28 -12.32 3.20 -0.81
N PHE A 29 -13.18 3.61 0.13
CA PHE A 29 -14.63 3.39 0.09
C PHE A 29 -15.33 4.02 -1.11
N ILE A 30 -15.11 5.32 -1.31
CA ILE A 30 -15.76 6.09 -2.39
C ILE A 30 -15.37 5.49 -3.74
N VAL A 31 -14.12 5.06 -3.87
CA VAL A 31 -13.62 4.42 -5.08
C VAL A 31 -14.36 3.10 -5.34
N ILE A 32 -14.60 2.29 -4.31
CA ILE A 32 -15.39 1.05 -4.42
C ILE A 32 -16.77 1.32 -4.95
N LEU A 33 -17.52 2.21 -4.29
CA LEU A 33 -18.90 2.53 -4.69
C LEU A 33 -18.94 3.05 -6.12
N THR A 34 -17.94 3.84 -6.50
CA THR A 34 -17.80 4.34 -7.85
C THR A 34 -17.57 3.22 -8.85
N VAL A 35 -16.73 2.26 -8.52
CA VAL A 35 -16.46 1.11 -9.36
C VAL A 35 -17.67 0.17 -9.47
N ILE A 36 -18.32 -0.18 -8.34
CA ILE A 36 -19.51 -1.06 -8.29
C ILE A 36 -20.63 -0.48 -9.13
N HIS A 37 -21.03 0.78 -8.88
CA HIS A 37 -22.15 1.36 -9.61
C HIS A 37 -21.81 1.52 -11.11
N HIS A 38 -20.54 1.68 -11.50
CA HIS A 38 -20.18 1.73 -12.91
C HIS A 38 -20.31 0.35 -13.57
N GLN A 39 -19.96 -0.73 -12.85
CA GLN A 39 -20.20 -2.10 -13.31
C GLN A 39 -21.68 -2.41 -13.51
N TYR A 40 -22.51 -1.90 -12.61
CA TYR A 40 -23.95 -2.13 -12.66
C TYR A 40 -24.59 -1.45 -13.88
N HIS A 41 -24.20 -0.20 -14.16
CA HIS A 41 -24.88 0.62 -15.15
C HIS A 41 -24.33 0.48 -16.59
N ASN A 42 -23.04 0.16 -16.76
CA ASN A 42 -22.43 0.14 -18.09
C ASN A 42 -22.17 -1.29 -18.60
N ARG A 43 -22.59 -1.55 -19.85
CA ARG A 43 -22.17 -2.75 -20.60
C ARG A 43 -20.69 -2.65 -20.99
N LEU A 44 -19.81 -2.81 -20.00
CA LEU A 44 -18.37 -2.88 -20.20
C LEU A 44 -17.99 -4.06 -21.10
N LYS A 45 -16.90 -3.90 -21.84
CA LYS A 45 -16.30 -5.02 -22.57
C LYS A 45 -15.89 -6.10 -21.56
N LYS A 46 -16.00 -7.36 -21.99
CA LYS A 46 -15.83 -8.53 -21.10
C LYS A 46 -14.49 -8.55 -20.37
N GLU A 47 -13.41 -8.08 -21.00
CA GLU A 47 -12.05 -7.98 -20.42
C GLU A 47 -11.95 -6.89 -19.34
N GLU A 48 -12.58 -5.73 -19.56
CA GLU A 48 -12.61 -4.61 -18.61
C GLU A 48 -13.42 -4.97 -17.38
N LYS A 49 -14.53 -5.71 -17.57
CA LYS A 49 -15.41 -6.14 -16.48
C LYS A 49 -14.67 -7.00 -15.44
N ILE A 50 -13.78 -7.90 -15.87
CA ILE A 50 -13.01 -8.80 -14.98
C ILE A 50 -12.00 -8.03 -14.14
N THR A 51 -11.16 -7.20 -14.80
CA THR A 51 -10.15 -6.40 -14.10
C THR A 51 -10.82 -5.45 -13.10
N LEU A 52 -11.95 -4.89 -13.51
CA LEU A 52 -12.75 -4.02 -12.66
C LEU A 52 -13.34 -4.81 -11.48
N ILE A 53 -13.95 -5.98 -11.68
CA ILE A 53 -14.53 -6.81 -10.59
C ILE A 53 -13.44 -7.20 -9.59
N LEU A 54 -12.26 -7.56 -10.06
CA LEU A 54 -11.17 -7.88 -9.14
C LEU A 54 -10.72 -6.66 -8.35
N SER A 55 -10.55 -5.51 -9.02
CA SER A 55 -10.25 -4.25 -8.33
C SER A 55 -11.34 -3.92 -7.30
N THR A 56 -12.61 -4.07 -7.67
CA THR A 56 -13.76 -3.88 -6.76
C THR A 56 -13.67 -4.79 -5.56
N ASN A 57 -13.44 -6.09 -5.76
CA ASN A 57 -13.41 -7.07 -4.68
C ASN A 57 -12.22 -6.85 -3.76
N ILE A 58 -11.04 -6.48 -4.30
CA ILE A 58 -9.89 -6.03 -3.51
C ILE A 58 -10.31 -4.85 -2.63
N TYR A 59 -10.95 -3.84 -3.22
CA TYR A 59 -11.29 -2.67 -2.44
C TYR A 59 -12.46 -2.91 -1.44
N ILE A 60 -13.54 -3.62 -1.81
CA ILE A 60 -14.66 -4.02 -0.90
C ILE A 60 -14.11 -4.68 0.34
N PHE A 61 -13.10 -5.49 0.15
CA PHE A 61 -12.46 -6.20 1.21
C PHE A 61 -11.60 -5.31 2.11
N PHE A 62 -10.78 -4.44 1.52
CA PHE A 62 -10.10 -3.38 2.24
C PHE A 62 -11.11 -2.57 3.07
N LEU A 63 -12.29 -2.27 2.52
CA LEU A 63 -13.35 -1.58 3.24
C LEU A 63 -13.92 -2.37 4.42
N ILE A 64 -14.40 -3.61 4.20
CA ILE A 64 -15.01 -4.43 5.27
C ILE A 64 -14.02 -4.59 6.41
N PHE A 65 -12.78 -4.91 6.07
CA PHE A 65 -11.71 -5.04 7.04
C PHE A 65 -11.49 -3.75 7.82
N MET A 66 -11.43 -2.61 7.12
CA MET A 66 -11.15 -1.33 7.76
C MET A 66 -12.35 -0.78 8.57
N ILE A 67 -13.61 -1.14 8.25
CA ILE A 67 -14.80 -0.82 9.05
C ILE A 67 -14.74 -1.54 10.41
N VAL A 68 -14.47 -2.84 10.40
CA VAL A 68 -14.29 -3.64 11.64
C VAL A 68 -13.17 -3.06 12.48
N LEU A 69 -12.18 -2.48 11.83
CA LEU A 69 -11.01 -1.94 12.46
C LEU A 69 -11.26 -0.55 13.05
N ILE A 70 -12.05 0.31 12.40
CA ILE A 70 -12.60 1.52 13.04
C ILE A 70 -13.44 1.14 14.25
N GLU A 71 -14.30 0.12 14.12
CA GLU A 71 -15.15 -0.37 15.21
C GLU A 71 -14.31 -0.80 16.41
N VAL A 72 -13.23 -1.57 16.20
CA VAL A 72 -12.27 -1.94 17.26
C VAL A 72 -11.60 -0.71 17.88
N ASN A 73 -11.18 0.27 17.07
CA ASN A 73 -10.57 1.51 17.61
C ASN A 73 -11.57 2.33 18.43
N ILE A 74 -12.83 2.39 18.00
CA ILE A 74 -13.90 3.07 18.74
C ILE A 74 -14.21 2.30 20.04
N GLU A 75 -14.34 0.97 19.98
CA GLU A 75 -14.56 0.13 21.17
C GLU A 75 -13.42 0.30 22.18
N THR A 76 -12.17 0.39 21.71
CA THR A 76 -11.00 0.64 22.56
C THR A 76 -11.07 2.03 23.18
N LEU A 77 -11.28 3.08 22.35
CA LEU A 77 -11.41 4.46 22.84
C LEU A 77 -12.57 4.65 23.85
N ILE A 78 -13.68 3.95 23.63
CA ILE A 78 -14.82 3.95 24.55
C ILE A 78 -14.46 3.18 25.83
N GLY A 79 -13.87 1.98 25.72
CA GLY A 79 -13.33 1.26 26.87
C GLY A 79 -12.42 2.15 27.72
N ASP A 80 -11.60 2.96 27.05
CA ASP A 80 -10.64 3.87 27.64
C ASP A 80 -11.32 5.02 28.42
N VAL A 81 -12.32 5.66 27.82
CA VAL A 81 -13.07 6.77 28.43
C VAL A 81 -13.91 6.29 29.63
N TYR A 82 -14.41 5.06 29.59
CA TYR A 82 -15.34 4.54 30.59
C TYR A 82 -14.70 3.64 31.65
N GLY A 83 -13.40 3.36 31.57
CA GLY A 83 -12.64 2.64 32.61
C GLY A 83 -13.04 1.17 32.79
N ASN A 84 -13.59 0.54 31.74
CA ASN A 84 -13.92 -0.88 31.77
C ASN A 84 -12.68 -1.70 31.43
N ASN A 85 -12.43 -2.79 32.18
CA ASN A 85 -11.37 -3.76 31.88
C ASN A 85 -11.56 -4.30 30.45
N PHE A 86 -10.78 -3.78 29.51
CA PHE A 86 -10.88 -4.09 28.10
C PHE A 86 -10.01 -5.31 27.78
N ASP A 87 -10.62 -6.33 27.17
CA ASP A 87 -9.93 -7.57 26.83
C ASP A 87 -9.26 -7.43 25.45
N SER A 88 -8.05 -6.88 25.45
CA SER A 88 -7.26 -6.61 24.24
C SER A 88 -7.04 -7.86 23.37
N SER A 89 -7.04 -9.04 23.99
CA SER A 89 -6.91 -10.34 23.33
C SER A 89 -8.03 -10.62 22.32
N LEU A 90 -9.26 -10.18 22.63
CA LEU A 90 -10.43 -10.40 21.78
C LEU A 90 -10.41 -9.52 20.53
N CYS A 91 -9.96 -8.27 20.66
CA CYS A 91 -9.81 -7.34 19.53
C CYS A 91 -8.72 -7.82 18.56
N VAL A 92 -7.58 -8.25 19.11
CA VAL A 92 -6.49 -8.85 18.34
C VAL A 92 -6.98 -10.09 17.60
N PHE A 93 -7.70 -10.99 18.27
CA PHE A 93 -8.28 -12.18 17.65
C PHE A 93 -9.29 -11.83 16.54
N LYS A 94 -10.20 -10.88 16.77
CA LYS A 94 -11.15 -10.39 15.74
C LYS A 94 -10.41 -9.86 14.51
N GLY A 95 -9.33 -9.10 14.71
CA GLY A 95 -8.47 -8.60 13.63
C GLY A 95 -7.83 -9.72 12.80
N TYR A 96 -7.16 -10.68 13.45
CA TYR A 96 -6.52 -11.82 12.77
C TYR A 96 -7.52 -12.75 12.08
N PHE A 97 -8.65 -13.04 12.73
CA PHE A 97 -9.70 -13.88 12.17
C PHE A 97 -10.30 -13.24 10.91
N MET A 98 -10.58 -11.94 10.96
CA MET A 98 -11.08 -11.20 9.80
C MET A 98 -10.04 -11.09 8.70
N ALA A 99 -8.76 -10.91 9.03
CA ALA A 99 -7.66 -10.95 8.06
C ALA A 99 -7.57 -12.29 7.33
N SER A 100 -7.79 -13.40 8.04
CA SER A 100 -7.76 -14.76 7.50
C SER A 100 -8.96 -15.05 6.59
N ILE A 101 -10.18 -14.70 7.04
CA ILE A 101 -11.41 -14.77 6.22
C ILE A 101 -11.24 -13.92 4.98
N CYS A 102 -10.66 -12.75 5.17
CA CYS A 102 -10.28 -11.89 4.09
C CYS A 102 -9.36 -12.67 3.13
N CYS A 103 -8.14 -13.03 3.52
CA CYS A 103 -7.19 -13.72 2.64
C CYS A 103 -7.80 -14.92 1.89
N THR A 104 -8.70 -15.69 2.51
CA THR A 104 -9.42 -16.80 1.87
C THR A 104 -10.47 -16.37 0.86
N ILE A 105 -11.35 -15.40 1.17
CA ILE A 105 -12.32 -14.85 0.21
C ILE A 105 -11.59 -14.25 -1.00
N TYR A 106 -10.49 -13.57 -0.74
CA TYR A 106 -9.66 -12.99 -1.78
C TYR A 106 -9.03 -14.04 -2.69
N HIS A 107 -8.45 -15.10 -2.10
CA HIS A 107 -7.94 -16.23 -2.85
C HIS A 107 -9.03 -16.92 -3.68
N ALA A 108 -10.25 -17.06 -3.13
CA ALA A 108 -11.39 -17.64 -3.82
C ALA A 108 -11.86 -16.78 -5.00
N VAL A 109 -11.94 -15.45 -4.82
CA VAL A 109 -12.28 -14.49 -5.89
C VAL A 109 -11.24 -14.52 -7.00
N ILE A 110 -9.95 -14.52 -6.64
CA ILE A 110 -8.87 -14.63 -7.63
C ILE A 110 -8.97 -15.95 -8.35
N HIS A 111 -9.08 -17.06 -7.64
CA HIS A 111 -9.17 -18.40 -8.24
C HIS A 111 -10.35 -18.50 -9.22
N HIS A 112 -11.51 -17.95 -8.85
CA HIS A 112 -12.70 -17.92 -9.70
C HIS A 112 -12.52 -17.04 -10.95
N GLN A 113 -11.94 -15.86 -10.82
CA GLN A 113 -11.67 -14.94 -11.95
C GLN A 113 -10.54 -15.48 -12.85
N TYR A 114 -9.55 -16.14 -12.25
CA TYR A 114 -8.35 -16.68 -12.86
C TYR A 114 -8.64 -17.80 -13.87
N HIS A 115 -9.68 -18.61 -13.60
CA HIS A 115 -9.96 -19.79 -14.40
C HIS A 115 -10.45 -19.47 -15.82
N ASN A 116 -11.08 -18.32 -16.10
CA ASN A 116 -11.94 -18.26 -17.28
C ASN A 116 -11.54 -17.40 -18.49
N ARG A 117 -10.93 -16.18 -18.44
CA ARG A 117 -10.90 -15.34 -19.69
C ARG A 117 -9.76 -14.31 -19.92
N LEU A 118 -8.72 -14.24 -19.08
CA LEU A 118 -7.64 -13.22 -19.26
C LEU A 118 -6.48 -13.68 -20.15
N LYS A 119 -5.81 -12.73 -20.83
CA LYS A 119 -4.54 -12.99 -21.53
C LYS A 119 -3.45 -13.31 -20.50
N LYS A 120 -2.50 -14.18 -20.88
CA LYS A 120 -1.43 -14.66 -19.97
C LYS A 120 -0.65 -13.52 -19.29
N GLU A 121 -0.32 -12.47 -20.04
CA GLU A 121 0.46 -11.32 -19.51
C GLU A 121 -0.33 -10.48 -18.48
N GLU A 122 -1.63 -10.30 -18.72
CA GLU A 122 -2.50 -9.56 -17.82
C GLU A 122 -2.68 -10.33 -16.51
N LYS A 123 -2.79 -11.66 -16.58
CA LYS A 123 -2.84 -12.53 -15.39
C LYS A 123 -1.62 -12.33 -14.49
N ILE A 124 -0.41 -12.29 -15.06
CA ILE A 124 0.81 -12.13 -14.26
C ILE A 124 0.85 -10.76 -13.59
N THR A 125 0.57 -9.70 -14.34
CA THR A 125 0.53 -8.33 -13.79
C THR A 125 -0.48 -8.22 -12.66
N LEU A 126 -1.63 -8.87 -12.83
CA LEU A 126 -2.71 -8.90 -11.85
C LEU A 126 -2.25 -9.58 -10.57
N ILE A 127 -1.67 -10.78 -10.64
CA ILE A 127 -1.15 -11.51 -9.47
C ILE A 127 -0.07 -10.73 -8.74
N LEU A 128 0.86 -10.11 -9.47
CA LEU A 128 1.92 -9.32 -8.82
C LEU A 128 1.35 -8.09 -8.10
N SER A 129 0.35 -7.43 -8.69
CA SER A 129 -0.32 -6.29 -8.06
C SER A 129 -1.14 -6.73 -6.85
N THR A 130 -1.87 -7.83 -7.01
CA THR A 130 -2.55 -8.58 -5.95
C THR A 130 -1.64 -8.86 -4.76
N ASN A 131 -0.43 -9.36 -5.02
CA ASN A 131 0.52 -9.73 -3.99
C ASN A 131 0.94 -8.51 -3.15
N ILE A 132 1.20 -7.38 -3.83
CA ILE A 132 1.47 -6.10 -3.17
C ILE A 132 0.29 -5.71 -2.26
N TYR A 133 -0.95 -5.82 -2.74
CA TYR A 133 -2.13 -5.48 -1.94
C TYR A 133 -2.32 -6.38 -0.72
N ILE A 134 -2.07 -7.69 -0.84
CA ILE A 134 -2.13 -8.60 0.32
C ILE A 134 -1.14 -8.15 1.38
N PHE A 135 0.14 -7.96 1.03
CA PHE A 135 1.15 -7.57 2.03
C PHE A 135 0.87 -6.20 2.61
N PHE A 136 0.38 -5.27 1.80
CA PHE A 136 -0.02 -3.96 2.28
C PHE A 136 -1.17 -4.03 3.27
N LEU A 137 -2.17 -4.87 3.00
CA LEU A 137 -3.25 -5.12 3.94
C LEU A 137 -2.70 -5.67 5.25
N ILE A 138 -1.93 -6.76 5.20
CA ILE A 138 -1.30 -7.40 6.37
C ILE A 138 -0.51 -6.35 7.17
N PHE A 139 0.26 -5.50 6.50
CA PHE A 139 1.03 -4.44 7.14
C PHE A 139 0.15 -3.43 7.89
N MET A 140 -0.97 -3.00 7.29
CA MET A 140 -1.91 -2.10 7.96
C MET A 140 -2.52 -2.74 9.21
N ILE A 141 -2.81 -4.05 9.20
CA ILE A 141 -3.31 -4.77 10.39
C ILE A 141 -2.31 -4.65 11.54
N VAL A 142 -1.05 -4.98 11.27
CA VAL A 142 0.02 -4.95 12.26
C VAL A 142 0.25 -3.54 12.77
N LEU A 143 0.20 -2.54 11.88
CA LEU A 143 0.39 -1.13 12.25
C LEU A 143 -0.72 -0.61 13.18
N ILE A 144 -1.96 -0.99 12.92
CA ILE A 144 -3.08 -0.64 13.80
C ILE A 144 -2.94 -1.33 15.16
N GLU A 145 -2.56 -2.61 15.17
CA GLU A 145 -2.31 -3.33 16.43
C GLU A 145 -1.25 -2.60 17.27
N VAL A 146 -0.15 -2.17 16.65
CA VAL A 146 0.90 -1.37 17.30
C VAL A 146 0.38 -0.01 17.80
N ASN A 147 -0.47 0.68 17.03
CA ASN A 147 -1.07 1.95 17.45
C ASN A 147 -2.01 1.78 18.64
N ILE A 148 -2.76 0.67 18.70
CA ILE A 148 -3.63 0.33 19.83
C ILE A 148 -2.78 0.05 21.08
N GLU A 149 -1.72 -0.76 20.96
CA GLU A 149 -0.79 -1.01 22.08
C GLU A 149 -0.15 0.28 22.58
N THR A 150 0.28 1.16 21.66
CA THR A 150 0.83 2.48 21.99
C THR A 150 -0.18 3.34 22.74
N LEU A 151 -1.44 3.38 22.30
CA LEU A 151 -2.50 4.16 22.93
C LEU A 151 -2.83 3.64 24.34
N ILE A 152 -3.01 2.33 24.48
CA ILE A 152 -3.29 1.71 25.79
C ILE A 152 -2.11 1.94 26.74
N GLY A 153 -0.88 1.81 26.24
CA GLY A 153 0.33 2.11 27.00
C GLY A 153 0.40 3.57 27.45
N ASP A 154 0.15 4.53 26.56
CA ASP A 154 0.15 5.96 26.86
C ASP A 154 -0.92 6.34 27.92
N VAL A 155 -2.08 5.67 27.90
CA VAL A 155 -3.21 5.96 28.82
C VAL A 155 -3.05 5.27 30.17
N TYR A 156 -2.64 4.00 30.18
CA TYR A 156 -2.67 3.15 31.38
C TYR A 156 -1.29 2.83 31.96
N GLY A 157 -0.21 3.06 31.21
CA GLY A 157 1.12 2.63 31.59
C GLY A 157 1.29 1.10 31.59
N ASN A 158 0.52 0.39 30.77
CA ASN A 158 0.65 -1.06 30.64
C ASN A 158 1.93 -1.42 29.87
N ASP A 159 2.69 -2.36 30.44
CA ASP A 159 3.85 -2.94 29.78
C ASP A 159 3.46 -4.17 28.97
N PHE A 160 3.89 -4.23 27.70
CA PHE A 160 3.62 -5.35 26.77
C PHE A 160 4.86 -6.21 26.49
N ASP A 161 5.86 -6.16 27.38
CA ASP A 161 7.12 -6.88 27.23
C ASP A 161 6.89 -8.40 27.29
N SER A 162 6.91 -9.03 26.12
CA SER A 162 6.63 -10.46 25.95
C SER A 162 7.37 -11.00 24.72
N SER A 163 7.60 -12.31 24.68
CA SER A 163 8.18 -12.96 23.48
C SER A 163 7.32 -12.74 22.22
N LEU A 164 6.00 -12.61 22.40
CA LEU A 164 5.07 -12.29 21.33
C LEU A 164 5.32 -10.87 20.79
N CYS A 165 5.63 -9.91 21.64
CA CYS A 165 5.95 -8.55 21.25
C CYS A 165 7.20 -8.50 20.35
N VAL A 166 8.28 -9.22 20.71
CA VAL A 166 9.48 -9.36 19.86
C VAL A 166 9.13 -9.95 18.49
N PHE A 167 8.29 -11.00 18.46
CA PHE A 167 7.82 -11.58 17.20
C PHE A 167 7.01 -10.59 16.36
N LYS A 168 6.13 -9.78 16.96
CA LYS A 168 5.36 -8.74 16.25
C LYS A 168 6.28 -7.70 15.61
N GLY A 169 7.26 -7.19 16.36
CA GLY A 169 8.25 -6.24 15.83
C GLY A 169 9.03 -6.80 14.63
N TYR A 170 9.48 -8.05 14.73
CA TYR A 170 10.13 -8.75 13.62
C TYR A 170 9.21 -8.94 12.41
N PHE A 171 7.98 -9.40 12.65
CA PHE A 171 6.99 -9.65 11.62
C PHE A 171 6.62 -8.37 10.87
N MET A 172 6.44 -7.27 11.59
CA MET A 172 6.19 -5.94 11.02
C MET A 172 7.30 -5.50 10.06
N ALA A 173 8.56 -5.58 10.50
CA ALA A 173 9.72 -5.23 9.67
C ALA A 173 9.83 -6.15 8.44
N SER A 174 9.57 -7.44 8.61
CA SER A 174 9.58 -8.46 7.54
C SER A 174 8.52 -8.23 6.47
N ILE A 175 7.30 -7.86 6.87
CA ILE A 175 6.24 -7.50 5.92
C ILE A 175 6.60 -6.23 5.17
N CYS A 176 7.12 -5.21 5.87
CA CYS A 176 7.57 -3.97 5.24
C CYS A 176 8.61 -4.26 4.15
N CYS A 177 9.64 -5.05 4.47
CA CYS A 177 10.63 -5.54 3.52
C CYS A 177 9.99 -6.28 2.33
N THR A 178 9.03 -7.16 2.62
CA THR A 178 8.32 -7.94 1.60
C THR A 178 7.55 -7.05 0.61
N ILE A 179 6.94 -5.95 1.06
CA ILE A 179 6.25 -4.98 0.20
C ILE A 179 7.23 -4.36 -0.80
N TYR A 180 8.41 -3.91 -0.35
CA TYR A 180 9.42 -3.34 -1.24
C TYR A 180 9.94 -4.37 -2.25
N HIS A 181 10.21 -5.60 -1.81
CA HIS A 181 10.58 -6.68 -2.71
C HIS A 181 9.46 -7.06 -3.70
N ALA A 182 8.19 -6.94 -3.32
CA ALA A 182 7.07 -7.13 -4.24
C ALA A 182 7.08 -6.09 -5.38
N PHE A 183 7.42 -4.84 -5.10
CA PHE A 183 7.63 -3.82 -6.14
C PHE A 183 8.81 -4.17 -7.06
N VAL A 184 9.91 -4.70 -6.52
CA VAL A 184 11.05 -5.19 -7.32
C VAL A 184 10.61 -6.31 -8.25
N THR A 185 9.86 -7.30 -7.76
CA THR A 185 9.33 -8.40 -8.57
C THR A 185 8.40 -7.89 -9.68
N GLN A 186 7.55 -6.91 -9.38
CA GLN A 186 6.71 -6.27 -10.39
C GLN A 186 7.52 -5.53 -11.46
N ALA A 187 8.60 -4.84 -11.08
CA ALA A 187 9.51 -4.18 -12.02
C ALA A 187 10.31 -5.20 -12.84
N PHE A 188 10.73 -6.30 -12.23
CA PHE A 188 11.44 -7.39 -12.89
C PHE A 188 10.58 -8.06 -13.96
N PHE A 189 9.30 -8.31 -13.68
CA PHE A 189 8.37 -8.79 -14.72
C PHE A 189 8.31 -7.83 -15.92
N ARG A 190 8.25 -6.52 -15.68
CA ARG A 190 8.24 -5.52 -16.76
C ARG A 190 9.55 -5.54 -17.54
N LEU A 191 10.69 -5.69 -16.89
CA LEU A 191 11.99 -5.86 -17.54
C LEU A 191 11.98 -7.09 -18.47
N CYS A 192 11.55 -8.24 -17.95
CA CYS A 192 11.46 -9.49 -18.71
C CYS A 192 10.53 -9.37 -19.92
N ARG A 193 9.41 -8.65 -19.79
CA ARG A 193 8.46 -8.43 -20.87
C ARG A 193 9.01 -7.48 -21.95
N ILE A 194 9.63 -6.37 -21.56
CA ILE A 194 10.06 -5.31 -22.49
C ILE A 194 11.40 -5.65 -23.14
N VAL A 195 12.42 -5.97 -22.32
CA VAL A 195 13.80 -6.17 -22.78
C VAL A 195 14.02 -7.60 -23.27
N TYR A 196 13.46 -8.59 -22.57
CA TYR A 196 13.67 -10.01 -22.87
C TYR A 196 12.46 -10.65 -23.54
N SER A 197 11.84 -9.96 -24.50
CA SER A 197 10.63 -10.42 -25.20
C SER A 197 10.79 -11.80 -25.87
N ASN A 198 12.02 -12.17 -26.25
CA ASN A 198 12.31 -13.44 -26.93
C ASN A 198 12.37 -14.64 -25.96
N HIS A 199 12.58 -14.40 -24.67
CA HIS A 199 12.73 -15.46 -23.66
C HIS A 199 11.38 -15.84 -23.06
N ARG A 200 10.62 -16.70 -23.78
CA ARG A 200 9.27 -17.12 -23.37
C ARG A 200 9.19 -17.70 -21.95
N TRP A 201 10.27 -18.34 -21.47
CA TRP A 201 10.31 -18.96 -20.14
C TRP A 201 10.19 -17.93 -19.00
N LEU A 202 10.79 -16.73 -19.14
CA LEU A 202 10.70 -15.63 -18.17
C LEU A 202 9.31 -14.97 -18.10
N GLN A 203 8.43 -15.30 -19.05
CA GLN A 203 7.07 -14.80 -19.14
C GLN A 203 6.05 -15.89 -18.78
N LEU A 204 6.52 -17.06 -18.34
CA LEU A 204 5.63 -18.11 -17.89
C LEU A 204 4.97 -17.71 -16.58
N TYR A 205 3.68 -17.96 -16.52
CA TYR A 205 2.86 -17.72 -15.35
C TYR A 205 3.39 -18.44 -14.09
N TRP A 206 3.76 -19.70 -14.23
CA TRP A 206 4.28 -20.53 -13.14
C TRP A 206 5.54 -19.97 -12.50
N PHE A 207 6.38 -19.32 -13.29
CA PHE A 207 7.58 -18.66 -12.80
C PHE A 207 7.25 -17.61 -11.73
N TYR A 208 6.20 -16.81 -11.95
CA TYR A 208 5.80 -15.76 -11.00
C TYR A 208 4.98 -16.28 -9.81
N ILE A 209 4.32 -17.43 -9.93
CA ILE A 209 3.77 -18.09 -8.73
C ILE A 209 4.91 -18.53 -7.81
N ILE A 210 5.97 -19.11 -8.36
CA ILE A 210 7.08 -19.62 -7.56
C ILE A 210 7.92 -18.47 -6.98
N ILE A 211 8.16 -17.41 -7.75
CA ILE A 211 8.96 -16.27 -7.29
C ILE A 211 8.32 -15.54 -6.11
N GLY A 212 6.98 -15.51 -6.03
CA GLY A 212 6.24 -14.81 -4.96
C GLY A 212 6.61 -15.32 -3.56
N PRO A 213 6.36 -16.60 -3.23
CA PRO A 213 6.75 -17.20 -1.96
C PRO A 213 8.27 -17.15 -1.71
N ILE A 214 9.10 -17.37 -2.74
CA ILE A 214 10.56 -17.26 -2.60
C ILE A 214 10.95 -15.84 -2.14
N GLN A 215 10.32 -14.80 -2.69
CA GLN A 215 10.58 -13.43 -2.26
C GLN A 215 10.26 -13.23 -0.76
N VAL A 216 9.19 -13.86 -0.26
CA VAL A 216 8.80 -13.75 1.16
C VAL A 216 9.86 -14.40 2.02
N VAL A 217 10.27 -15.63 1.67
CA VAL A 217 11.34 -16.33 2.39
C VAL A 217 12.63 -15.51 2.40
N ILE A 218 13.01 -14.91 1.26
CA ILE A 218 14.18 -14.03 1.17
C ILE A 218 14.02 -12.81 2.10
N ALA A 219 12.88 -12.13 2.08
CA ALA A 219 12.64 -10.94 2.89
C ALA A 219 12.71 -11.24 4.41
N PHE A 220 12.11 -12.35 4.85
CA PHE A 220 12.19 -12.81 6.25
C PHE A 220 13.63 -13.22 6.61
N THR A 221 14.28 -14.01 5.75
CA THR A 221 15.67 -14.45 5.99
C THR A 221 16.62 -13.26 6.06
N LEU A 222 16.44 -12.25 5.21
CA LEU A 222 17.25 -11.02 5.21
C LEU A 222 17.17 -10.25 6.53
N LEU A 223 16.01 -10.26 7.21
CA LEU A 223 15.82 -9.59 8.49
C LEU A 223 16.00 -10.50 9.72
N SER A 224 16.12 -11.81 9.53
CA SER A 224 16.38 -12.77 10.61
C SER A 224 17.59 -12.46 11.51
N PRO A 225 18.69 -11.82 11.03
CA PRO A 225 19.79 -11.45 11.92
C PRO A 225 19.37 -10.55 13.09
N LEU A 226 18.36 -9.69 12.91
CA LEU A 226 17.85 -8.81 13.97
C LEU A 226 17.29 -9.58 15.17
N VAL A 227 16.68 -10.75 14.92
CA VAL A 227 16.18 -11.64 15.98
C VAL A 227 17.34 -12.38 16.63
N ILE A 228 18.28 -12.88 15.83
CA ILE A 228 19.46 -13.62 16.33
C ILE A 228 20.34 -12.74 17.23
N TRP A 229 20.46 -11.45 16.89
CA TRP A 229 21.22 -10.47 17.65
C TRP A 229 20.48 -9.89 18.86
N HIS A 230 19.20 -10.24 19.06
CA HIS A 230 18.35 -9.71 20.13
C HIS A 230 18.17 -8.18 20.05
N ASP A 231 18.15 -7.62 18.84
CA ASP A 231 18.09 -6.17 18.61
C ASP A 231 16.65 -5.63 18.67
N ILE A 232 15.66 -6.52 18.65
CA ILE A 232 14.25 -6.18 18.82
C ILE A 232 13.89 -6.32 20.30
N HIS A 233 13.55 -5.21 20.93
CA HIS A 233 13.15 -5.17 22.33
C HIS A 233 11.99 -4.21 22.55
N TYR A 234 11.37 -4.33 23.73
CA TYR A 234 10.29 -3.45 24.14
C TYR A 234 10.79 -2.01 24.31
N LEU A 235 10.11 -1.05 23.66
CA LEU A 235 10.39 0.37 23.77
C LEU A 235 9.46 0.99 24.82
N PRO A 236 9.92 1.24 26.06
CA PRO A 236 9.04 1.63 27.16
C PRO A 236 8.37 3.01 26.97
N LYS A 237 8.90 3.86 26.09
CA LYS A 237 8.30 5.16 25.76
C LYS A 237 7.21 5.08 24.70
N GLU A 238 7.17 3.98 23.97
CA GLU A 238 6.29 3.79 22.82
C GLU A 238 5.33 2.62 23.02
N HIS A 239 5.56 1.79 24.03
CA HIS A 239 4.71 0.67 24.44
C HIS A 239 4.53 -0.47 23.43
N TYR A 240 5.47 -0.67 22.51
CA TYR A 240 5.56 -1.85 21.64
C TYR A 240 7.02 -2.26 21.42
N CYS A 241 7.24 -3.43 20.82
CA CYS A 241 8.59 -3.91 20.50
C CYS A 241 8.98 -3.54 19.09
N TYR A 242 10.16 -2.96 18.97
CA TYR A 242 10.75 -2.64 17.68
C TYR A 242 12.28 -2.57 17.79
N ILE A 243 12.94 -2.24 16.69
CA ILE A 243 14.38 -2.10 16.64
C ILE A 243 14.74 -0.74 17.26
N SER A 244 15.64 -0.74 18.25
CA SER A 244 16.12 0.53 18.77
C SER A 244 17.04 1.23 17.78
N PHE A 245 16.81 2.52 17.55
CA PHE A 245 17.68 3.32 16.70
C PHE A 245 18.98 3.74 17.40
N THR A 246 19.09 3.50 18.71
CA THR A 246 20.32 3.77 19.47
C THR A 246 21.50 2.91 18.98
N ASN A 247 21.22 1.69 18.52
CA ASN A 247 22.21 0.81 17.90
C ASN A 247 22.32 1.13 16.39
N LEU A 248 23.38 1.84 16.01
CA LEU A 248 23.63 2.21 14.62
C LEU A 248 23.67 0.99 13.68
N ARG A 249 24.20 -0.15 14.15
CA ARG A 249 24.25 -1.40 13.37
C ARG A 249 22.85 -1.82 12.90
N ASP A 250 21.89 -1.79 13.80
CA ASP A 250 20.56 -2.37 13.59
C ASP A 250 19.74 -1.43 12.70
N ALA A 251 19.87 -0.12 12.94
CA ALA A 251 19.34 0.93 12.08
C ALA A 251 19.90 0.81 10.64
N LEU A 252 21.22 0.64 10.50
CA LEU A 252 21.85 0.47 9.17
C LEU A 252 21.40 -0.83 8.50
N TRP A 253 21.25 -1.93 9.24
CA TRP A 253 20.75 -3.19 8.70
C TRP A 253 19.32 -3.04 8.17
N LEU A 254 18.45 -2.38 8.94
CA LEU A 254 17.07 -2.08 8.53
C LEU A 254 17.03 -1.19 7.28
N VAL A 255 17.79 -0.09 7.26
CA VAL A 255 17.89 0.83 6.11
C VAL A 255 18.44 0.11 4.89
N PHE A 256 19.42 -0.78 5.06
CA PHE A 256 20.01 -1.52 3.96
C PHE A 256 19.05 -2.55 3.39
N GLY A 257 18.48 -3.39 4.25
CA GLY A 257 17.59 -4.49 3.88
C GLY A 257 16.26 -4.03 3.33
N VAL A 258 15.59 -3.10 4.01
CA VAL A 258 14.22 -2.68 3.67
C VAL A 258 14.22 -1.66 2.52
N TYR A 259 15.19 -0.73 2.50
CA TYR A 259 15.17 0.39 1.55
C TYR A 259 16.27 0.31 0.50
N SER A 260 17.53 0.19 0.91
CA SER A 260 18.66 0.38 -0.01
C SER A 260 18.73 -0.69 -1.10
N ILE A 261 18.56 -1.97 -0.72
CA ILE A 261 18.54 -3.09 -1.68
C ILE A 261 17.37 -2.94 -2.67
N PRO A 262 16.09 -2.83 -2.25
CA PRO A 262 14.98 -2.74 -3.19
C PRO A 262 15.03 -1.50 -4.08
N VAL A 263 15.39 -0.33 -3.54
CA VAL A 263 15.50 0.91 -4.31
C VAL A 263 16.62 0.83 -5.34
N SER A 264 17.76 0.24 -4.98
CA SER A 264 18.87 0.03 -5.93
C SER A 264 18.48 -0.93 -7.05
N CYS A 265 17.82 -2.05 -6.72
CA CYS A 265 17.29 -3.00 -7.69
C CYS A 265 16.29 -2.35 -8.65
N LEU A 266 15.33 -1.58 -8.12
CA LEU A 266 14.37 -0.82 -8.93
C LEU A 266 15.08 0.16 -9.87
N SER A 267 16.06 0.90 -9.36
CA SER A 267 16.82 1.89 -10.14
C SER A 267 17.56 1.23 -11.30
N ILE A 268 18.25 0.12 -11.06
CA ILE A 268 18.96 -0.64 -12.09
C ILE A 268 17.98 -1.17 -13.15
N ILE A 269 16.86 -1.76 -12.72
CA ILE A 269 15.84 -2.29 -13.62
C ILE A 269 15.29 -1.18 -14.54
N TYR A 270 14.91 -0.02 -13.98
CA TYR A 270 14.35 1.07 -14.78
C TYR A 270 15.36 1.77 -15.66
N LEU A 271 16.62 1.89 -15.21
CA LEU A 271 17.71 2.39 -16.04
C LEU A 271 17.89 1.50 -17.27
N ARG A 272 17.90 0.17 -17.10
CA ARG A 272 17.98 -0.79 -18.21
C ARG A 272 16.79 -0.70 -19.16
N ILE A 273 15.56 -0.63 -18.65
CA ILE A 273 14.35 -0.46 -19.47
C ILE A 273 14.44 0.85 -20.28
N THR A 274 14.89 1.94 -19.66
CA THR A 274 14.98 3.26 -20.30
C THR A 274 16.02 3.27 -21.41
N ILE A 275 17.20 2.69 -21.19
CA ILE A 275 18.25 2.56 -22.22
C ILE A 275 17.72 1.75 -23.42
N PHE A 276 17.04 0.62 -23.15
CA PHE A 276 16.48 -0.22 -24.21
C PHE A 276 15.42 0.51 -25.05
N ILE A 277 14.50 1.24 -24.40
CA ILE A 277 13.46 2.02 -25.10
C ILE A 277 14.09 3.14 -25.95
N ARG A 278 15.13 3.83 -25.43
CA ARG A 278 15.85 4.86 -26.19
C ARG A 278 16.54 4.29 -27.43
N GLN A 279 17.14 3.10 -27.34
CA GLN A 279 17.77 2.45 -28.49
C GLN A 279 16.75 2.00 -29.54
N GLN A 280 15.56 1.58 -29.12
CA GLN A 280 14.51 1.11 -30.03
C GLN A 280 13.68 2.22 -30.71
N THR A 281 13.56 3.39 -30.09
CA THR A 281 12.69 4.48 -30.58
C THR A 281 13.11 5.01 -31.95
N THR A 282 14.39 4.91 -32.32
CA THR A 282 14.91 5.36 -33.62
C THR A 282 14.37 4.58 -34.82
N ASN A 283 13.92 3.32 -34.64
CA ASN A 283 13.59 2.41 -35.75
C ASN A 283 12.18 1.77 -35.68
N GLN A 284 11.26 2.31 -34.87
CA GLN A 284 10.01 1.60 -34.56
C GLN A 284 8.75 2.04 -35.31
N ARG A 285 7.98 1.05 -35.76
CA ARG A 285 6.62 1.20 -36.34
C ARG A 285 5.63 1.75 -35.30
N LEU A 286 4.63 2.52 -35.77
CA LEU A 286 3.59 3.19 -34.96
C LEU A 286 2.89 2.28 -33.92
N VAL A 287 2.72 0.99 -34.20
CA VAL A 287 2.09 0.03 -33.27
C VAL A 287 2.94 -0.19 -32.02
N VAL A 288 4.27 -0.20 -32.15
CA VAL A 288 5.17 -0.39 -31.00
C VAL A 288 5.19 0.87 -30.14
N ARG A 289 5.16 2.06 -30.76
CA ARG A 289 5.07 3.35 -30.08
C ARG A 289 3.90 3.41 -29.08
N ARG A 290 2.70 2.96 -29.48
CA ARG A 290 1.54 2.90 -28.57
C ARG A 290 1.73 1.97 -27.35
N ARG A 291 2.52 0.90 -27.47
CA ARG A 291 2.85 0.03 -26.32
C ARG A 291 3.85 0.72 -25.42
N VAL A 292 4.87 1.34 -26.01
CA VAL A 292 5.89 2.11 -25.30
C VAL A 292 5.26 3.24 -24.49
N ASP A 293 4.30 3.99 -25.03
CA ASP A 293 3.63 5.09 -24.31
C ASP A 293 2.89 4.59 -23.05
N ARG A 294 2.24 3.42 -23.12
CA ARG A 294 1.58 2.80 -21.95
C ARG A 294 2.61 2.40 -20.89
N ASP A 295 3.75 1.85 -21.32
CA ASP A 295 4.81 1.42 -20.40
C ASP A 295 5.54 2.61 -19.79
N ILE A 296 5.78 3.69 -20.54
CA ILE A 296 6.32 4.95 -20.02
C ILE A 296 5.37 5.56 -18.98
N SER A 297 4.06 5.56 -19.22
CA SER A 297 3.09 5.99 -18.21
C SER A 297 3.19 5.13 -16.95
N ALA A 298 3.38 3.81 -17.10
CA ALA A 298 3.55 2.88 -16.00
C ALA A 298 4.86 3.09 -15.22
N ILE A 299 5.95 3.48 -15.90
CA ILE A 299 7.25 3.82 -15.30
C ILE A 299 7.15 5.15 -14.53
N ARG A 300 6.58 6.19 -15.14
CA ARG A 300 6.42 7.53 -14.52
C ARG A 300 5.68 7.44 -13.18
N ARG A 301 4.68 6.57 -13.09
CA ARG A 301 3.92 6.32 -11.85
C ARG A 301 4.81 5.76 -10.76
N ILE A 302 5.64 4.77 -11.08
CA ILE A 302 6.49 4.13 -10.08
C ILE A 302 7.58 5.08 -9.60
N ILE A 303 8.16 5.88 -10.51
CA ILE A 303 9.08 6.96 -10.12
C ILE A 303 8.38 7.94 -9.18
N LEU A 304 7.13 8.32 -9.47
CA LEU A 304 6.34 9.20 -8.62
C LEU A 304 6.03 8.57 -7.26
N ASN A 305 5.67 7.27 -7.20
CA ASN A 305 5.49 6.53 -5.94
C ASN A 305 6.78 6.56 -5.12
N ILE A 306 7.91 6.15 -5.71
CA ILE A 306 9.21 6.11 -5.03
C ILE A 306 9.58 7.51 -4.52
N SER A 307 9.37 8.56 -5.32
CA SER A 307 9.65 9.93 -4.91
C SER A 307 8.80 10.36 -3.71
N ILE A 308 7.52 9.99 -3.69
CA ILE A 308 6.62 10.25 -2.56
C ILE A 308 7.08 9.50 -1.32
N LEU A 309 7.36 8.19 -1.41
CA LEU A 309 7.85 7.41 -0.25
C LEU A 309 9.16 8.00 0.30
N LEU A 310 10.11 8.37 -0.56
CA LEU A 310 11.37 8.98 -0.14
C LEU A 310 11.13 10.33 0.55
N SER A 311 10.25 11.18 -0.01
CA SER A 311 9.94 12.49 0.57
C SER A 311 9.29 12.38 1.95
N LEU A 312 8.44 11.37 2.16
CA LEU A 312 7.80 11.11 3.45
C LEU A 312 8.78 10.54 4.48
N GLY A 313 9.82 9.83 4.06
CA GLY A 313 10.87 9.35 4.95
C GLY A 313 11.86 10.43 5.42
N LEU A 314 11.89 11.61 4.78
CA LEU A 314 12.84 12.67 5.11
C LEU A 314 12.80 13.13 6.58
N PRO A 315 11.63 13.33 7.21
CA PRO A 315 11.55 13.69 8.63
C PRO A 315 12.21 12.64 9.53
N THR A 316 11.98 11.35 9.26
CA THR A 316 12.62 10.25 10.01
C THR A 316 14.12 10.25 9.82
N VAL A 317 14.61 10.46 8.60
CA VAL A 317 16.05 10.58 8.33
C VAL A 317 16.67 11.77 9.05
N ALA A 318 15.98 12.91 9.11
CA ALA A 318 16.44 14.08 9.87
C ALA A 318 16.53 13.80 11.37
N LEU A 319 15.54 13.11 11.95
CA LEU A 319 15.55 12.68 13.36
C LEU A 319 16.66 11.66 13.63
N LEU A 320 16.89 10.71 12.72
CA LEU A 320 18.01 9.77 12.81
C LEU A 320 19.37 10.47 12.72
N LEU A 321 19.51 11.47 11.84
CA LEU A 321 20.73 12.27 11.75
C LEU A 321 20.98 13.06 13.04
N MET A 322 19.93 13.64 13.63
CA MET A 322 20.03 14.29 14.94
C MET A 322 20.44 13.31 16.03
N LEU A 323 19.91 12.08 16.05
CA LEU A 323 20.35 11.03 16.97
C LEU A 323 21.84 10.71 16.78
N VAL A 324 22.33 10.57 15.54
CA VAL A 324 23.76 10.31 15.27
C VAL A 324 24.66 11.45 15.73
N ILE A 325 24.23 12.71 15.56
CA ILE A 325 25.02 13.89 15.95
C ILE A 325 25.02 14.09 17.47
N THR A 326 23.87 13.94 18.11
CA THR A 326 23.68 14.26 19.54
C THR A 326 23.93 13.08 20.47
N GLY A 327 23.82 11.85 19.95
CA GLY A 327 23.79 10.62 20.75
C GLY A 327 22.51 10.44 21.58
N ILE A 328 21.50 11.31 21.40
CA ILE A 328 20.26 11.31 22.19
C ILE A 328 19.09 10.92 21.30
N GLU A 329 18.36 9.88 21.73
CA GLU A 329 17.15 9.41 21.06
C GLU A 329 15.98 10.35 21.34
N HIS A 330 15.47 10.99 20.27
CA HIS A 330 14.32 11.85 20.37
C HIS A 330 13.04 11.01 20.54
N PRO A 331 12.18 11.30 21.55
CA PRO A 331 10.98 10.51 21.85
C PRO A 331 9.87 10.59 20.78
N LEU A 332 10.11 11.27 19.65
CA LEU A 332 9.15 11.39 18.56
C LEU A 332 9.63 10.70 17.28
N ILE A 333 10.81 10.06 17.32
CA ILE A 333 11.42 9.45 16.13
C ILE A 333 10.53 8.36 15.55
N TYR A 334 10.00 7.50 16.42
CA TYR A 334 9.13 6.41 16.02
C TYR A 334 7.75 6.88 15.59
N ARG A 335 7.11 7.76 16.38
CA ARG A 335 5.78 8.31 16.03
C ARG A 335 5.80 9.05 14.69
N THR A 336 6.83 9.85 14.45
CA THR A 336 7.01 10.56 13.16
C THR A 336 7.22 9.58 12.01
N MET A 337 8.00 8.51 12.24
CA MET A 337 8.19 7.45 11.25
C MET A 337 6.87 6.75 10.90
N TRP A 338 6.07 6.38 11.89
CA TRP A 338 4.79 5.71 11.65
C TRP A 338 3.80 6.60 10.91
N ILE A 339 3.67 7.86 11.31
CA ILE A 339 2.84 8.83 10.58
C ILE A 339 3.29 8.95 9.12
N ALA A 340 4.60 9.05 8.87
CA ALA A 340 5.13 9.12 7.52
C ALA A 340 4.75 7.88 6.69
N VAL A 341 4.85 6.70 7.29
CA VAL A 341 4.48 5.43 6.66
C VAL A 341 2.98 5.37 6.37
N GLU A 342 2.12 5.82 7.29
CA GLU A 342 0.66 5.83 7.11
C GLU A 342 0.18 6.85 6.09
N VAL A 343 0.71 8.07 6.13
CA VAL A 343 0.42 9.08 5.12
C VAL A 343 0.89 8.59 3.75
N GLY A 344 2.05 7.93 3.70
CA GLY A 344 2.55 7.31 2.48
C GLY A 344 1.65 6.19 1.99
N SER A 345 1.16 5.35 2.90
CA SER A 345 0.28 4.25 2.58
C SER A 345 -1.07 4.75 2.04
N ALA A 346 -1.61 5.83 2.64
CA ALA A 346 -2.79 6.53 2.18
C ALA A 346 -2.61 7.09 0.76
N ILE A 347 -1.53 7.86 0.54
CA ILE A 347 -1.24 8.47 -0.76
C ILE A 347 -1.07 7.39 -1.85
N LEU A 348 -0.36 6.30 -1.54
CA LEU A 348 -0.19 5.19 -2.48
C LEU A 348 -1.54 4.57 -2.84
N SER A 349 -2.43 4.37 -1.87
CA SER A 349 -3.76 3.82 -2.10
C SER A 349 -4.57 4.71 -3.05
N VAL A 350 -4.61 6.03 -2.78
CA VAL A 350 -5.29 7.00 -3.66
C VAL A 350 -4.64 7.04 -5.05
N GLN A 351 -3.31 7.04 -5.11
CA GLN A 351 -2.59 7.13 -6.36
C GLN A 351 -2.81 5.89 -7.24
N MET A 352 -2.88 4.70 -6.67
CA MET A 352 -3.16 3.48 -7.41
C MET A 352 -4.52 3.54 -8.12
N VAL A 353 -5.51 4.17 -7.48
CA VAL A 353 -6.83 4.44 -8.08
C VAL A 353 -6.70 5.42 -9.24
N LEU A 354 -6.14 6.61 -8.98
CA LEU A 354 -6.07 7.69 -9.96
C LEU A 354 -5.24 7.33 -11.19
N MET A 355 -4.23 6.49 -10.98
CA MET A 355 -3.33 6.11 -12.04
C MET A 355 -3.94 4.99 -12.88
N THR A 356 -4.62 4.00 -12.31
CA THR A 356 -5.18 2.89 -13.10
C THR A 356 -6.13 3.42 -14.19
N PRO A 357 -5.78 3.31 -15.49
CA PRO A 357 -6.48 4.04 -16.55
C PRO A 357 -7.94 3.61 -16.70
N GLN A 358 -8.25 2.37 -16.35
CA GLN A 358 -9.63 1.87 -16.28
C GLN A 358 -10.43 2.61 -15.21
N LEU A 359 -9.88 2.72 -13.99
CA LEU A 359 -10.50 3.45 -12.87
C LEU A 359 -10.61 4.95 -13.17
N LYS A 360 -9.56 5.54 -13.74
CA LYS A 360 -9.55 6.94 -14.16
C LYS A 360 -10.65 7.25 -15.18
N THR A 361 -10.79 6.41 -16.21
CA THR A 361 -11.85 6.59 -17.23
C THR A 361 -13.22 6.52 -16.60
N ILE A 362 -13.43 5.58 -15.67
CA ILE A 362 -14.69 5.42 -14.93
C ILE A 362 -15.00 6.68 -14.11
N PHE A 363 -14.04 7.16 -13.33
CA PHE A 363 -14.20 8.36 -12.50
C PHE A 363 -14.46 9.61 -13.34
N ILE A 364 -13.66 9.84 -14.39
CA ILE A 364 -13.81 11.00 -15.28
C ILE A 364 -15.14 10.92 -16.03
N SER A 365 -15.54 9.74 -16.53
CA SER A 365 -16.81 9.58 -17.24
C SER A 365 -17.99 9.95 -16.37
N ARG A 366 -17.98 9.59 -15.08
CA ARG A 366 -19.03 10.00 -14.15
C ARG A 366 -19.01 11.49 -13.85
N TRP A 367 -17.82 12.02 -13.61
CA TRP A 367 -17.66 13.43 -13.32
C TRP A 367 -18.11 14.30 -14.51
N GLN A 368 -17.85 13.87 -15.73
CA GLN A 368 -18.32 14.51 -16.96
C GLN A 368 -19.82 14.30 -17.21
N GLN A 369 -20.37 13.11 -16.94
CA GLN A 369 -21.82 12.85 -17.07
C GLN A 369 -22.65 13.68 -16.09
N ASN A 370 -22.13 14.00 -14.91
CA ASN A 370 -22.79 14.89 -13.95
C ASN A 370 -22.68 16.38 -14.31
N ARG A 371 -21.82 16.76 -15.27
CA ARG A 371 -21.89 18.08 -15.91
C ARG A 371 -22.95 18.00 -17.00
N VAL A 372 -24.21 18.19 -16.62
CA VAL A 372 -25.29 18.48 -17.56
C VAL A 372 -24.86 19.71 -18.35
N VAL A 373 -24.39 19.51 -19.59
CA VAL A 373 -24.22 20.63 -20.52
C VAL A 373 -25.64 21.14 -20.73
N PRO A 374 -25.98 22.38 -20.34
CA PRO A 374 -27.28 22.92 -20.69
C PRO A 374 -27.34 22.89 -22.20
N THR A 375 -28.18 22.00 -22.73
CA THR A 375 -28.65 22.08 -24.11
C THR A 375 -29.52 23.32 -24.17
N ALA A 376 -28.86 24.48 -24.20
CA ALA A 376 -29.39 25.62 -24.90
C ALA A 376 -29.56 25.11 -26.34
N ARG A 377 -30.72 24.53 -26.64
CA ARG A 377 -31.16 24.36 -28.01
C ARG A 377 -31.13 25.78 -28.57
N PRO A 378 -30.23 26.15 -29.50
CA PRO A 378 -30.51 27.32 -30.29
C PRO A 378 -31.86 27.01 -30.93
N LEU A 379 -32.88 27.78 -30.56
CA LEU A 379 -34.11 27.88 -31.32
C LEU A 379 -33.65 28.27 -32.73
N GLN A 380 -33.46 27.29 -33.59
CA GLN A 380 -33.42 27.52 -35.02
C GLN A 380 -34.83 27.96 -35.37
N MET A 381 -35.05 29.28 -35.29
CA MET A 381 -36.18 29.93 -35.94
C MET A 381 -36.10 29.54 -37.40
N ARG A 382 -36.97 28.62 -37.79
CA ARG A 382 -37.23 28.27 -39.17
C ARG A 382 -37.86 29.50 -39.81
N VAL A 383 -37.03 30.38 -40.37
CA VAL A 383 -37.48 31.48 -41.21
C VAL A 383 -38.02 30.84 -42.49
N THR A 384 -39.33 30.62 -42.54
CA THR A 384 -40.05 30.34 -43.79
C THR A 384 -40.13 31.65 -44.55
N THR A 385 -39.18 31.89 -45.45
CA THR A 385 -39.37 32.82 -46.56
C THR A 385 -40.35 32.19 -47.54
N THR A 386 -41.61 32.56 -47.44
CA THR A 386 -42.59 32.39 -48.52
C THR A 386 -42.23 33.40 -49.61
N VAL A 387 -41.80 32.88 -50.76
CA VAL A 387 -41.73 33.62 -52.02
C VAL A 387 -42.93 33.15 -52.83
N GLU A 388 -44.00 33.94 -52.83
CA GLU A 388 -45.01 34.00 -53.90
C GLU A 388 -45.47 35.45 -54.05
#